data_AF-A0A3D0USR9-F1
#
_entry.id   AF-A0A3D0USR9-F1
#
_cell.length_a   1.000
_cell.length_b   1.000
_cell.length_c   1.000
_cell.angle_alpha   90.00
_cell.angle_beta   90.00
_cell.angle_gamma   90.00
#
_symmetry.space_group_name_H-M   'P 1'
#
loop_
_entity.id
_entity.type
_entity.pdbx_description
1 polymer ?
#
loop_
_entity_poly.entity_id
_entity_poly.type
_entity_poly.pdbx_seq_one_letter_code
_entity_poly.pdbx_strand_id
1 'polypeptide(L)'
;MIVPERMGDFAYSDSYFDAGQVLVVNDGSSIHDPLDLEDRTIAVELGAQGHLLATTWQRRIPGLKIQVKDSTVDALSSVSNGGVDAAIVDHVSARLYRENSPSLQIHILNDAREPYALVIRVEDQQLLDALNETLEKMKSSGKLESIINDWLDPF
;
A
#
# COMPACT_ATOMS: atom_id res chain seq x y z
N MET A 1 -8.77 -2.30 -1.18
CA MET A 1 -8.71 -1.18 -0.20
C MET A 1 -10.10 -0.58 0.01
N ILE A 2 -10.40 -0.09 1.21
CA ILE A 2 -11.61 0.70 1.47
C ILE A 2 -11.40 2.10 0.88
N VAL A 3 -12.31 2.55 0.01
CA VAL A 3 -12.27 3.88 -0.59
C VAL A 3 -13.46 4.68 -0.07
N PRO A 4 -13.27 5.65 0.85
CA PRO A 4 -14.37 6.38 1.49
C PRO A 4 -15.35 7.01 0.51
N GLU A 5 -14.84 7.53 -0.60
CA GLU A 5 -15.62 8.21 -1.65
C GLU A 5 -16.59 7.28 -2.40
N ARG A 6 -16.37 5.96 -2.32
CA ARG A 6 -17.18 4.94 -3.01
C ARG A 6 -18.10 4.14 -2.07
N MET A 7 -18.18 4.52 -0.80
CA MET A 7 -19.05 3.86 0.20
C MET A 7 -20.55 4.00 -0.11
N GLY A 8 -20.95 4.91 -1.01
CA GLY A 8 -22.32 5.00 -1.52
C GLY A 8 -22.64 4.02 -2.66
N ASP A 9 -21.62 3.55 -3.37
CA ASP A 9 -21.77 2.71 -4.57
C ASP A 9 -21.50 1.22 -4.27
N PHE A 10 -20.73 0.94 -3.23
CA PHE A 10 -20.33 -0.40 -2.83
C PHE A 10 -20.44 -0.61 -1.33
N ALA A 11 -20.69 -1.86 -0.93
CA ALA A 11 -20.53 -2.30 0.44
C ALA A 11 -19.15 -2.94 0.64
N TYR A 12 -18.56 -2.69 1.80
CA TYR A 12 -17.23 -3.18 2.19
C TYR A 12 -17.37 -4.05 3.43
N SER A 13 -16.74 -5.22 3.42
CA SER A 13 -16.62 -6.05 4.62
C SER A 13 -15.76 -5.37 5.69
N ASP A 14 -15.74 -5.94 6.88
CA ASP A 14 -14.67 -5.70 7.83
C ASP A 14 -13.30 -5.94 7.17
N SER A 15 -12.31 -5.14 7.54
CA SER A 15 -10.94 -5.31 7.05
C SER A 15 -10.40 -6.67 7.50
N TYR A 16 -9.81 -7.43 6.59
CA TYR A 16 -9.20 -8.73 6.89
C TYR A 16 -7.67 -8.66 7.01
N PHE A 17 -7.05 -7.62 6.46
CA PHE A 17 -5.62 -7.39 6.50
C PHE A 17 -5.36 -5.89 6.33
N ASP A 18 -4.27 -5.38 6.88
CA ASP A 18 -3.81 -4.01 6.66
C ASP A 18 -2.43 -4.10 6.01
N ALA A 19 -2.35 -3.77 4.72
CA ALA A 19 -1.09 -3.87 4.00
C ALA A 19 -0.10 -2.79 4.45
N GLY A 20 -0.61 -1.63 4.90
CA GLY A 20 0.19 -0.43 5.06
C GLY A 20 0.83 0.05 3.75
N GLN A 21 1.35 1.28 3.78
CA GLN A 21 2.20 1.82 2.72
C GLN A 21 3.67 1.73 3.14
N VAL A 22 4.53 1.63 2.14
CA VAL A 22 5.98 1.61 2.30
C VAL A 22 6.65 2.58 1.35
N LEU A 23 7.81 3.08 1.77
CA LEU A 23 8.72 3.85 0.94
C LEU A 23 9.77 2.90 0.38
N VAL A 24 9.86 2.80 -0.95
CA VAL A 24 10.77 1.90 -1.66
C VAL A 24 11.85 2.71 -2.35
N VAL A 25 13.12 2.34 -2.13
CA VAL A 25 14.30 3.02 -2.67
C VAL A 25 15.30 2.00 -3.19
N ASN A 26 16.29 2.42 -3.97
CA ASN A 26 17.41 1.53 -4.33
C ASN A 26 18.30 1.25 -3.11
N ASP A 27 18.97 0.09 -3.14
CA ASP A 27 20.03 -0.22 -2.19
C ASP A 27 21.10 0.87 -2.09
N GLY A 28 21.46 1.21 -0.86
CA GLY A 28 22.43 2.26 -0.55
C GLY A 28 21.89 3.68 -0.65
N SER A 29 20.58 3.86 -0.86
CA SER A 29 19.93 5.16 -0.74
C SER A 29 20.07 5.71 0.69
N SER A 30 20.20 7.02 0.80
CA SER A 30 20.17 7.74 2.08
C SER A 30 18.76 8.13 2.52
N ILE A 31 17.74 7.73 1.77
CA ILE A 31 16.33 8.02 2.06
C ILE A 31 15.79 6.89 2.93
N HIS A 32 15.42 7.21 4.16
CA HIS A 32 14.89 6.25 5.12
C HIS A 32 13.45 6.55 5.53
N ASP A 33 13.07 7.83 5.49
CA ASP A 33 11.75 8.27 5.88
C ASP A 33 11.30 9.48 5.02
N PRO A 34 10.05 9.93 5.18
CA PRO A 34 9.53 11.03 4.36
C PRO A 34 10.33 12.33 4.48
N LEU A 35 11.01 12.60 5.60
CA LEU A 35 11.78 13.84 5.80
C LEU A 35 13.00 13.92 4.85
N ASP A 36 13.51 12.79 4.38
CA ASP A 36 14.64 12.72 3.44
C ASP A 36 14.24 13.02 1.98
N LEU A 37 12.96 13.34 1.73
CA LEU A 37 12.41 13.55 0.39
C LEU A 37 12.52 15.00 -0.11
N GLU A 38 13.23 15.88 0.60
CA GLU A 38 13.50 17.25 0.15
C GLU A 38 14.27 17.24 -1.19
N ASP A 39 13.78 18.00 -2.17
CA ASP A 39 14.29 18.05 -3.55
C ASP A 39 14.31 16.70 -4.30
N ARG A 40 13.66 15.67 -3.76
CA ARG A 40 13.58 14.33 -4.38
C ARG A 40 12.39 14.18 -5.32
N THR A 41 12.47 13.17 -6.17
CA THR A 41 11.38 12.74 -7.04
C THR A 41 10.87 11.37 -6.59
N ILE A 42 9.57 11.26 -6.36
CA ILE A 42 8.92 10.00 -5.99
C ILE A 42 7.92 9.54 -7.04
N ALA A 43 7.82 8.23 -7.24
CA ALA A 43 6.80 7.63 -8.10
C ALA A 43 5.63 7.05 -7.29
N VAL A 44 4.42 7.17 -7.82
CA VAL A 44 3.18 6.66 -7.23
C VAL A 44 2.24 6.13 -8.32
N GLU A 45 1.41 5.14 -7.99
CA GLU A 45 0.34 4.69 -8.89
C GLU A 45 -0.84 5.67 -8.89
N LEU A 46 -1.36 5.95 -10.09
CA LEU A 46 -2.50 6.84 -10.29
C LEU A 46 -3.72 6.38 -9.49
N GLY A 47 -4.06 7.16 -8.46
CA GLY A 47 -5.30 7.00 -7.70
C GLY A 47 -5.20 6.01 -6.53
N ALA A 48 -4.01 5.45 -6.29
CA ALA A 48 -3.73 4.67 -5.08
C ALA A 48 -3.55 5.57 -3.84
N GLN A 49 -3.61 5.02 -2.63
CA GLN A 49 -3.35 5.80 -1.40
C GLN A 49 -1.96 6.42 -1.37
N GLY A 50 -0.96 5.73 -1.92
CA GLY A 50 0.39 6.27 -2.05
C GLY A 50 0.40 7.62 -2.80
N HIS A 51 -0.46 7.80 -3.79
CA HIS A 51 -0.61 9.07 -4.51
C HIS A 51 -1.23 10.17 -3.64
N LEU A 52 -2.24 9.84 -2.83
CA LEU A 52 -2.83 10.79 -1.88
C LEU A 52 -1.81 11.21 -0.80
N LEU A 53 -1.04 10.24 -0.29
CA LEU A 53 0.00 10.45 0.70
C LEU A 53 1.12 11.36 0.15
N ALA A 54 1.64 11.02 -1.04
CA ALA A 54 2.62 11.84 -1.76
C ALA A 54 2.14 13.28 -1.97
N THR A 55 0.89 13.45 -2.40
CA THR A 55 0.28 14.78 -2.62
C THR A 55 0.22 15.59 -1.32
N THR A 56 -0.04 14.92 -0.19
CA THR A 56 -0.04 15.56 1.14
C THR A 56 1.38 15.97 1.54
N TRP A 57 2.36 15.12 1.30
CA TRP A 57 3.77 15.39 1.56
C TRP A 57 4.33 16.52 0.70
N GLN A 58 3.99 16.57 -0.59
CA GLN A 58 4.46 17.62 -1.50
C GLN A 58 4.08 19.03 -1.04
N ARG A 59 2.99 19.19 -0.28
CA ARG A 59 2.60 20.49 0.31
C ARG A 59 3.47 20.93 1.48
N ARG A 60 4.23 20.01 2.07
CA ARG A 60 4.98 20.19 3.33
C ARG A 60 6.48 20.02 3.16
N ILE A 61 6.90 19.21 2.17
CA ILE A 61 8.30 18.89 1.89
C ILE A 61 8.76 19.77 0.72
N PRO A 62 9.71 20.69 0.94
CA PRO A 62 10.23 21.55 -0.11
C PRO A 62 10.82 20.74 -1.27
N GLY A 63 10.59 21.19 -2.50
CA GLY A 63 11.21 20.59 -3.69
C GLY A 63 10.73 19.19 -4.09
N LEU A 64 9.87 18.54 -3.30
CA LEU A 64 9.36 17.20 -3.60
C LEU A 64 8.56 17.19 -4.92
N LYS A 65 8.99 16.34 -5.85
CA LYS A 65 8.33 16.10 -7.14
C LYS A 65 7.63 14.75 -7.13
N ILE A 66 6.42 14.72 -7.67
CA ILE A 66 5.64 13.48 -7.82
C ILE A 66 5.58 13.11 -9.30
N GLN A 67 5.97 11.88 -9.63
CA GLN A 67 5.70 11.26 -10.92
C GLN A 67 4.58 10.23 -10.76
N VAL A 68 3.44 10.52 -11.35
CA VAL A 68 2.32 9.58 -11.37
C VAL A 68 2.54 8.57 -12.49
N LYS A 69 2.34 7.29 -12.18
CA LYS A 69 2.49 6.15 -13.09
C LYS A 69 1.15 5.42 -13.23
N ASP A 70 1.00 4.69 -14.33
CA ASP A 70 -0.23 3.95 -14.63
C ASP A 70 -0.39 2.68 -13.79
N SER A 71 0.70 2.16 -13.22
CA SER A 71 0.68 0.97 -12.36
C SER A 71 1.73 1.03 -11.25
N THR A 72 1.52 0.23 -10.19
CA THR A 72 2.53 0.02 -9.14
C THR A 72 3.85 -0.57 -9.68
N VAL A 73 3.80 -1.44 -10.69
CA VAL A 73 5.02 -2.01 -11.32
C VAL A 73 5.82 -0.93 -12.04
N ASP A 74 5.16 0.03 -12.68
CA ASP A 74 5.83 1.16 -13.35
C ASP A 74 6.45 2.12 -12.34
N ALA A 75 5.82 2.31 -11.17
CA ALA A 75 6.38 3.10 -10.08
C ALA A 75 7.65 2.44 -9.52
N LEU A 76 7.60 1.14 -9.21
CA LEU A 76 8.73 0.39 -8.65
C LEU A 76 9.89 0.26 -9.64
N SER A 77 9.60 -0.03 -10.92
CA SER A 77 10.63 -0.10 -11.96
C SER A 77 11.29 1.26 -12.23
N SER A 78 10.57 2.37 -12.05
CA SER A 78 11.17 3.70 -12.14
C SER A 78 12.23 3.93 -11.05
N VAL A 79 12.04 3.37 -9.86
CA VAL A 79 13.06 3.37 -8.80
C VAL A 79 14.23 2.48 -9.22
N SER A 80 13.98 1.22 -9.55
CA SER A 80 15.05 0.26 -9.92
C SER A 80 15.93 0.73 -11.07
N ASN A 81 15.36 1.47 -12.03
CA ASN A 81 16.09 2.05 -13.16
C ASN A 81 16.79 3.38 -12.86
N GLY A 82 16.65 3.92 -11.65
CA GLY A 82 17.21 5.21 -11.23
C GLY A 82 16.53 6.42 -11.86
N GLY A 83 15.30 6.26 -12.38
CA GLY A 83 14.52 7.36 -12.96
C GLY A 83 13.84 8.25 -11.93
N VAL A 84 13.63 7.74 -10.71
CA VAL A 84 13.15 8.46 -9.53
C VAL A 84 13.92 8.02 -8.28
N ASP A 85 13.89 8.82 -7.22
CA ASP A 85 14.62 8.54 -5.97
C ASP A 85 13.89 7.52 -5.08
N ALA A 86 12.56 7.51 -5.09
CA ALA A 86 11.74 6.58 -4.31
C ALA A 86 10.38 6.28 -4.95
N ALA A 87 9.66 5.29 -4.43
CA ALA A 87 8.25 5.04 -4.71
C ALA A 87 7.46 4.84 -3.42
N ILE A 88 6.18 5.20 -3.42
CA ILE A 88 5.24 4.86 -2.35
C ILE A 88 4.21 3.88 -2.90
N VAL A 89 4.17 2.69 -2.31
CA VAL A 89 3.28 1.58 -2.70
C VAL A 89 2.83 0.82 -1.46
N ASP A 90 1.84 -0.07 -1.58
CA ASP A 90 1.49 -0.97 -0.48
C ASP A 90 2.59 -2.02 -0.23
N HIS A 91 2.69 -2.51 1.02
CA HIS A 91 3.75 -3.44 1.42
C HIS A 91 3.74 -4.75 0.62
N VAL A 92 2.56 -5.28 0.28
CA VAL A 92 2.44 -6.55 -0.44
C VAL A 92 3.00 -6.41 -1.85
N SER A 93 2.65 -5.33 -2.56
CA SER A 93 3.18 -5.06 -3.89
C SER A 93 4.70 -4.84 -3.89
N ALA A 94 5.23 -4.09 -2.92
CA ALA A 94 6.67 -3.88 -2.78
C ALA A 94 7.41 -5.20 -2.57
N ARG A 95 6.88 -6.07 -1.70
CA ARG A 95 7.46 -7.39 -1.42
C ARG A 95 7.50 -8.25 -2.68
N LEU A 96 6.37 -8.40 -3.37
CA LEU A 96 6.26 -9.23 -4.58
C LEU A 96 7.20 -8.76 -5.69
N TYR A 97 7.35 -7.43 -5.84
CA TYR A 97 8.29 -6.88 -6.80
C TYR A 97 9.75 -7.21 -6.44
N ARG A 98 10.11 -7.07 -5.15
CA ARG A 98 11.47 -7.34 -4.65
C ARG A 98 11.90 -8.80 -4.86
N GLU A 99 10.98 -9.76 -4.88
CA GLU A 99 11.29 -11.17 -5.20
C GLU A 99 11.99 -11.33 -6.56
N ASN A 100 11.71 -10.43 -7.52
CA ASN A 100 12.34 -10.42 -8.85
C ASN A 100 13.33 -9.26 -9.03
N SER A 101 13.52 -8.41 -8.02
CA SER A 101 14.35 -7.20 -8.08
C SER A 101 14.94 -6.91 -6.69
N PRO A 102 15.96 -7.69 -6.26
CA PRO A 102 16.42 -7.69 -4.88
C PRO A 102 17.19 -6.43 -4.47
N SER A 103 17.53 -5.54 -5.41
CA SER A 103 18.33 -4.34 -5.19
C SER A 103 17.54 -3.15 -4.62
N LEU A 104 16.45 -3.42 -3.89
CA LEU A 104 15.54 -2.42 -3.35
C LEU A 104 15.43 -2.53 -1.83
N GLN A 105 15.47 -1.38 -1.16
CA GLN A 105 15.19 -1.23 0.26
C GLN A 105 13.74 -0.80 0.45
N ILE A 106 13.10 -1.36 1.47
CA ILE A 106 11.70 -1.10 1.83
C ILE A 106 11.67 -0.54 3.24
N HIS A 107 11.11 0.67 3.39
CA HIS A 107 10.92 1.34 4.67
C HIS A 107 9.43 1.40 5.01
N ILE A 108 9.04 0.82 6.14
CA ILE A 108 7.65 0.78 6.61
C ILE A 108 7.22 2.18 7.08
N LEU A 109 6.03 2.62 6.63
CA LEU A 109 5.43 3.87 7.06
C LEU A 109 4.35 3.59 8.12
N ASN A 110 4.72 3.67 9.40
CA ASN A 110 3.89 3.21 10.53
C ASN A 110 2.47 3.82 10.60
N ASP A 111 2.26 5.03 10.06
CA ASP A 111 0.96 5.73 10.12
C ASP A 111 0.19 5.69 8.79
N ALA A 112 0.70 5.01 7.77
CA ALA A 112 0.09 4.96 6.45
C ALA A 112 -0.65 3.64 6.26
N ARG A 113 -1.90 3.58 6.74
CA ARG A 113 -2.72 2.37 6.71
C ARG A 113 -3.31 2.10 5.32
N GLU A 114 -3.42 0.81 4.99
CA GLU A 114 -4.01 0.30 3.74
C GLU A 114 -4.93 -0.90 4.07
N PRO A 115 -6.12 -0.65 4.67
CA PRO A 115 -7.03 -1.72 5.04
C PRO A 115 -7.63 -2.39 3.80
N TYR A 116 -7.42 -3.70 3.69
CA TYR A 116 -8.02 -4.55 2.69
C TYR A 116 -9.33 -5.14 3.20
N ALA A 117 -10.38 -4.92 2.41
CA ALA A 117 -11.73 -5.41 2.63
C ALA A 117 -12.26 -6.01 1.34
N LEU A 118 -13.22 -6.94 1.47
CA LEU A 118 -13.96 -7.48 0.36
C LEU A 118 -14.99 -6.44 -0.09
N VAL A 119 -15.06 -6.19 -1.39
CA VAL A 119 -15.99 -5.24 -2.00
C VAL A 119 -17.12 -6.01 -2.66
N ILE A 120 -18.35 -5.68 -2.31
CA ILE A 120 -19.56 -6.29 -2.86
C ILE A 120 -20.56 -5.22 -3.31
N ARG A 121 -21.61 -5.64 -4.01
CA ARG A 121 -22.72 -4.75 -4.38
C ARG A 121 -23.45 -4.28 -3.13
N VAL A 122 -23.89 -3.02 -3.14
CA VAL A 122 -24.50 -2.38 -1.96
C VAL A 122 -25.79 -3.07 -1.52
N GLU A 123 -26.53 -3.69 -2.43
CA GLU A 123 -27.77 -4.42 -2.15
C GLU A 123 -27.57 -5.82 -1.55
N ASP A 124 -26.37 -6.40 -1.66
CA ASP A 124 -26.08 -7.79 -1.26
C ASP A 124 -25.79 -7.91 0.26
N GLN A 125 -26.68 -7.36 1.09
CA GLN A 125 -26.48 -7.26 2.55
C GLN A 125 -26.37 -8.62 3.26
N GLN A 126 -27.11 -9.64 2.81
CA GLN A 126 -26.99 -10.99 3.37
C GLN A 126 -25.60 -11.59 3.15
N LEU A 127 -24.98 -11.29 2.00
CA LEU A 127 -23.61 -11.72 1.73
C LEU A 127 -22.63 -10.94 2.61
N LEU A 128 -22.85 -9.64 2.81
CA LEU A 128 -22.02 -8.81 3.69
C LEU A 128 -21.98 -9.38 5.12
N ASP A 129 -23.14 -9.67 5.69
CA ASP A 129 -23.27 -10.21 7.04
C ASP A 129 -22.55 -11.55 7.17
N ALA A 130 -22.74 -12.46 6.20
CA ALA A 130 -22.07 -13.75 6.19
C ALA A 130 -20.54 -13.63 6.07
N LEU A 131 -20.04 -12.68 5.28
CA LEU A 131 -18.62 -12.39 5.15
C LEU A 131 -18.05 -11.87 6.48
N ASN A 132 -18.72 -10.90 7.10
CA ASN A 132 -18.26 -10.31 8.35
C ASN A 132 -18.25 -11.32 9.50
N GLU A 133 -19.30 -12.13 9.65
CA GLU A 133 -19.37 -13.19 10.65
C GLU A 133 -18.25 -14.24 10.43
N THR A 134 -17.95 -14.56 9.18
CA THR A 134 -16.86 -15.48 8.85
C THR A 134 -15.50 -14.88 9.18
N LEU A 135 -15.27 -13.62 8.83
CA LEU A 135 -14.03 -12.91 9.16
C LEU A 135 -13.82 -12.81 10.67
N GLU A 136 -14.87 -12.55 11.45
CA GLU A 136 -14.81 -12.51 12.91
C GLU A 136 -14.42 -13.89 13.50
N LYS A 137 -15.04 -14.97 13.01
CA LYS A 137 -14.68 -16.35 13.40
C LYS A 137 -13.22 -16.68 13.04
N MET A 138 -12.74 -16.26 11.87
CA MET A 138 -11.36 -16.50 11.46
C MET A 138 -10.36 -15.68 12.27
N LYS A 139 -10.71 -14.44 12.65
CA LYS A 139 -9.91 -13.60 13.55
C LYS A 139 -9.82 -14.20 14.94
N SER A 140 -10.97 -14.52 15.55
CA SER A 140 -11.04 -15.06 16.91
C SER A 140 -10.39 -16.44 17.07
N SER A 141 -10.36 -17.25 16.02
CA SER A 141 -9.68 -18.54 16.02
C SER A 141 -8.18 -18.48 15.71
N GLY A 142 -7.63 -17.32 15.35
CA GLY A 142 -6.25 -17.16 14.86
C GLY A 142 -6.00 -17.73 13.45
N LYS A 143 -7.04 -18.24 12.78
CA LYS A 143 -6.90 -18.82 11.43
C LYS A 143 -6.52 -17.75 10.41
N LEU A 144 -7.06 -16.54 10.54
CA LEU A 144 -6.73 -15.43 9.65
C LEU A 144 -5.26 -15.02 9.80
N GLU A 145 -4.77 -14.94 11.04
CA GLU A 145 -3.36 -14.66 11.33
C GLU A 145 -2.43 -15.73 10.75
N SER A 146 -2.76 -17.02 10.92
CA SER A 146 -2.00 -18.11 10.29
C SER A 146 -1.93 -17.98 8.77
N ILE A 147 -3.03 -17.62 8.11
CA ILE A 147 -3.03 -17.39 6.65
C ILE A 147 -2.15 -16.20 6.30
N ILE A 148 -2.25 -15.09 7.04
CA ILE A 148 -1.39 -13.93 6.82
C ILE A 148 0.08 -14.35 6.96
N ASN A 149 0.44 -15.09 8.00
CA ASN A 149 1.83 -15.47 8.24
C ASN A 149 2.37 -16.43 7.16
N ASP A 150 1.57 -17.40 6.73
CA ASP A 150 1.99 -18.39 5.71
C ASP A 150 2.30 -17.75 4.36
N TRP A 151 1.63 -16.64 4.03
CA TRP A 151 1.75 -15.99 2.73
C TRP A 151 2.53 -14.67 2.78
N LEU A 152 2.47 -13.94 3.89
CA LEU A 152 2.88 -12.53 4.01
C LEU A 152 4.10 -12.29 4.94
N ASP A 153 4.50 -13.24 5.80
CA ASP A 153 5.67 -13.16 6.73
C ASP A 153 6.85 -14.05 6.24
N PRO A 154 8.16 -13.90 6.61
CA PRO A 154 8.77 -13.08 7.65
C PRO A 154 9.32 -11.77 7.09
N PHE A 155 8.53 -10.70 7.16
CA PHE A 155 9.03 -9.34 6.93
C PHE A 155 8.32 -8.37 7.87
#